data_AF-A0A1H0REQ9-F1
#
_entry.id   AF-A0A1H0REQ9-F1
#
_cell.length_a   1.000
_cell.length_b   1.000
_cell.length_c   1.000
_cell.angle_alpha   90.00
_cell.angle_beta   90.00
_cell.angle_gamma   90.00
#
_symmetry.space_group_name_H-M   'P 1'
#
loop_
_entity.id
_entity.type
_entity.pdbx_description
1 polymer ?
#
loop_
_entity_poly.entity_id
_entity_poly.type
_entity_poly.pdbx_seq_one_letter_code
_entity_poly.pdbx_strand_id
1 'polypeptide(L)'
;MGIVKISDRMHDNLRIAGNALSRSINAQAEHWMRIGMLSELHPDLDHRQICQWLVRAELAGGLDIATAVGAGASPAPVAMAQGAR
;
A
#
# COMPACT_ATOMS: atom_id res chain seq x y z
N MET A 1 1.31 20.18 9.95
CA MET A 1 0.67 19.08 9.20
C MET A 1 -0.18 19.69 8.09
N GLY A 2 -0.03 19.26 6.83
CA GLY A 2 -0.96 19.65 5.77
C GLY A 2 -2.28 18.90 5.93
N ILE A 3 -3.42 19.60 5.96
CA ILE A 3 -4.74 18.96 6.04
C ILE A 3 -5.20 18.66 4.62
N VAL A 4 -5.34 17.38 4.29
CA VAL A 4 -5.95 16.94 3.02
C VAL A 4 -7.46 16.98 3.18
N LYS A 5 -8.14 17.79 2.35
CA LYS A 5 -9.60 17.84 2.31
C LYS A 5 -10.14 16.70 1.44
N ILE A 6 -11.08 15.94 1.97
CA ILE A 6 -11.85 14.91 1.25
C ILE A 6 -13.34 15.16 1.48
N SER A 7 -14.21 14.60 0.63
CA SER A 7 -15.66 14.74 0.80
C SER A 7 -16.16 14.00 2.04
N ASP A 8 -17.24 14.48 2.65
CA ASP A 8 -17.85 13.86 3.83
C ASP A 8 -18.20 12.39 3.59
N ARG A 9 -18.77 12.10 2.41
CA ARG A 9 -19.07 10.72 1.98
C ARG A 9 -17.81 9.83 1.97
N MET A 10 -16.68 10.35 1.49
CA MET A 10 -15.44 9.57 1.48
C MET A 10 -14.87 9.39 2.88
N HIS A 11 -14.99 10.40 3.74
CA HIS A 11 -14.59 10.32 5.14
C HIS A 11 -15.39 9.23 5.89
N ASP A 12 -16.70 9.14 5.65
CA ASP A 12 -17.55 8.08 6.23
C ASP A 12 -17.18 6.69 5.70
N ASN A 13 -16.90 6.57 4.40
CA ASN A 13 -16.42 5.31 3.81
C ASN A 13 -15.08 4.86 4.44
N LEU A 14 -14.15 5.79 4.67
CA LEU A 14 -12.87 5.49 5.35
C LEU A 14 -13.10 5.05 6.79
N ARG A 15 -14.05 5.66 7.51
CA ARG A 15 -14.40 5.25 8.87
C ARG A 15 -14.93 3.83 8.92
N ILE A 16 -15.86 3.48 8.02
CA ILE A 16 -16.44 2.13 7.95
C ILE A 16 -15.36 1.10 7.62
N ALA A 17 -14.55 1.35 6.58
CA ALA A 17 -13.49 0.45 6.17
C ALA A 17 -12.39 0.31 7.24
N GLY A 18 -11.98 1.41 7.86
CA GLY A 18 -11.00 1.42 8.94
C GLY A 18 -11.47 0.58 10.13
N ASN A 19 -12.71 0.75 10.58
CA ASN A 19 -13.28 -0.07 11.65
C ASN A 19 -13.31 -1.56 11.29
N ALA A 20 -13.73 -1.91 10.06
CA ALA A 20 -13.77 -3.30 9.60
C ALA A 20 -12.38 -3.95 9.50
N LEU A 21 -11.35 -3.17 9.14
CA LEU A 21 -9.97 -3.63 8.97
C LEU A 21 -9.09 -3.38 10.19
N SER A 22 -9.67 -2.96 11.32
CA SER A 22 -8.97 -2.64 12.57
C SER A 22 -7.85 -1.60 12.40
N ARG A 23 -8.14 -0.50 11.70
CA ARG A 23 -7.24 0.63 11.44
C ARG A 23 -7.89 1.95 11.84
N SER A 24 -7.06 2.92 12.25
CA SER A 24 -7.54 4.31 12.38
C SER A 24 -7.92 4.88 11.02
N ILE A 25 -8.72 5.95 11.01
CA ILE A 25 -9.13 6.61 9.75
C ILE A 25 -7.93 7.12 8.95
N ASN A 26 -6.92 7.67 9.64
CA ASN A 26 -5.68 8.12 9.01
C ASN A 26 -4.88 6.95 8.46
N ALA A 27 -4.74 5.85 9.22
CA ALA A 27 -4.03 4.67 8.74
C ALA A 27 -4.72 4.04 7.51
N GLN A 28 -6.05 4.05 7.47
CA GLN A 28 -6.80 3.59 6.30
C GLN A 28 -6.64 4.52 5.09
N ALA A 29 -6.60 5.85 5.32
CA ALA A 29 -6.34 6.82 4.27
C ALA A 29 -4.91 6.68 3.71
N GLU A 30 -3.91 6.58 4.59
CA GLU A 30 -2.52 6.32 4.23
C GLU A 30 -2.39 5.02 3.44
N HIS A 31 -3.04 3.94 3.86
CA HIS A 31 -3.01 2.67 3.14
C HIS A 31 -3.50 2.84 1.69
N TRP A 32 -4.64 3.52 1.47
CA TRP A 32 -5.14 3.78 0.12
C TRP A 32 -4.22 4.68 -0.70
N MET A 33 -3.63 5.71 -0.09
CA MET A 33 -2.66 6.57 -0.76
C MET A 33 -1.42 5.78 -1.20
N ARG A 34 -0.88 4.91 -0.31
CA ARG A 34 0.25 4.04 -0.66
C ARG A 34 -0.11 3.09 -1.78
N ILE A 35 -1.24 2.38 -1.70
CA ILE A 35 -1.70 1.47 -2.76
C ILE A 35 -1.80 2.21 -4.10
N GLY A 36 -2.48 3.36 -4.13
CA GLY A 36 -2.69 4.13 -5.37
C GLY A 36 -1.38 4.61 -6.00
N MET A 37 -0.47 5.16 -5.19
CA MET A 37 0.84 5.60 -5.70
C MET A 37 1.65 4.44 -6.26
N LEU A 38 1.67 3.29 -5.59
CA LEU A 38 2.43 2.13 -6.04
C LEU A 38 1.81 1.49 -7.29
N SER A 39 0.48 1.48 -7.41
CA SER A 39 -0.20 1.04 -8.63
C SER A 39 0.10 1.94 -9.84
N GLU A 40 0.23 3.26 -9.62
CA GLU A 40 0.59 4.20 -10.69
C GLU A 40 2.05 4.00 -11.15
N LEU A 41 2.96 3.76 -10.21
CA LEU A 41 4.41 3.62 -10.49
C LEU A 41 4.79 2.25 -11.02
N HIS A 42 4.04 1.21 -10.64
CA HIS A 42 4.28 -0.18 -11.02
C HIS A 42 3.00 -0.79 -11.59
N PRO A 43 2.58 -0.38 -12.80
CA PRO A 43 1.32 -0.81 -13.41
C PRO A 43 1.27 -2.31 -13.73
N ASP A 44 2.42 -2.99 -13.72
CA ASP A 44 2.58 -4.43 -13.90
C ASP A 44 2.35 -5.23 -12.61
N LEU A 45 2.34 -4.58 -11.45
CA LEU A 45 2.06 -5.23 -10.17
C LEU A 45 0.57 -5.26 -9.86
N ASP A 46 0.07 -6.43 -9.48
CA ASP A 46 -1.29 -6.58 -8.98
C ASP A 46 -1.42 -6.13 -7.51
N HIS A 47 -2.66 -5.98 -7.04
CA HIS A 47 -2.95 -5.56 -5.67
C HIS A 47 -2.31 -6.47 -4.61
N ARG A 48 -2.23 -7.79 -4.87
CA ARG A 48 -1.65 -8.75 -3.93
C ARG A 48 -0.15 -8.53 -3.82
N GLN A 49 0.55 -8.33 -4.93
CA GLN A 49 1.98 -8.06 -4.98
C GLN A 49 2.31 -6.75 -4.25
N ILE A 50 1.52 -5.70 -4.48
CA ILE A 50 1.67 -4.42 -3.79
C ILE A 50 1.49 -4.60 -2.27
N CYS A 51 0.46 -5.33 -1.83
CA CYS A 51 0.25 -5.61 -0.41
C CYS A 51 1.42 -6.36 0.23
N GLN A 52 1.95 -7.38 -0.45
CA GLN A 52 3.11 -8.14 0.03
C GLN A 52 4.35 -7.25 0.17
N TRP A 53 4.56 -6.35 -0.79
CA TRP A 53 5.67 -5.43 -0.75
C TRP A 53 5.54 -4.41 0.39
N LEU A 54 4.35 -3.87 0.64
CA LEU A 54 4.08 -2.99 1.78
C LEU A 54 4.44 -3.68 3.12
N VAL A 55 4.06 -4.94 3.29
CA VAL A 55 4.41 -5.72 4.50
C VAL A 55 5.92 -5.91 4.62
N ARG A 56 6.61 -6.24 3.52
CA ARG A 56 8.08 -6.39 3.52
C ARG A 56 8.80 -5.09 3.87
N ALA A 57 8.32 -3.97 3.33
CA ALA A 57 8.89 -2.66 3.63
C ALA A 57 8.70 -2.30 5.11
N GLU A 58 7.52 -2.56 5.67
CA GLU A 58 7.27 -2.35 7.11
C GLU A 58 8.21 -3.19 7.99
N LEU A 59 8.37 -4.48 7.67
CA LEU A 59 9.32 -5.36 8.37
C LEU A 59 10.79 -4.91 8.22
N ALA A 60 11.12 -4.17 7.15
CA ALA A 60 12.45 -3.62 6.92
C ALA A 60 12.69 -2.25 7.60
N GLY A 61 11.74 -1.76 8.40
CA GLY A 61 11.85 -0.49 9.13
C GLY A 61 10.97 0.63 8.60
N GLY A 62 9.99 0.31 7.75
CA GLY A 62 9.01 1.24 7.20
C GLY A 62 9.21 1.51 5.70
N LEU A 63 8.15 1.97 5.04
CA LEU A 63 8.20 2.40 3.65
C LEU A 63 8.34 3.92 3.55
N ASP A 64 9.48 4.39 3.05
CA ASP A 64 9.57 5.74 2.48
C ASP A 64 9.20 5.67 0.99
N ILE A 65 8.00 6.13 0.65
CA ILE A 65 7.54 6.15 -0.74
C ILE A 65 8.49 6.97 -1.63
N ALA A 66 9.10 8.05 -1.15
CA ALA A 66 10.04 8.82 -1.96
C ALA A 66 11.25 7.98 -2.38
N THR A 67 11.73 7.11 -1.49
CA THR A 67 12.79 6.14 -1.83
C THR A 67 12.29 5.01 -2.72
N ALA A 68 11.04 4.57 -2.56
CA ALA A 68 10.44 3.52 -3.38
C ALA A 68 10.17 3.97 -4.82
N VAL A 69 9.90 5.26 -5.03
CA VAL A 69 9.77 5.87 -6.37
C VAL A 69 11.15 6.04 -7.04
N GLY A 70 12.19 6.36 -6.25
CA GLY A 70 13.52 6.69 -6.78
C GLY A 70 14.47 5.50 -6.95
N ALA A 71 14.35 4.48 -6.11
CA ALA A 71 15.11 3.25 -6.25
C ALA A 71 14.30 2.28 -7.11
N GLY A 72 14.85 1.84 -8.24
CA GLY A 72 14.30 0.78 -9.09
C GLY A 72 14.25 -0.61 -8.43
N ALA A 73 14.04 -0.65 -7.11
CA ALA A 73 13.77 -1.84 -6.34
C ALA A 73 12.32 -2.29 -6.60
N SER A 74 12.07 -2.79 -7.82
CA SER A 74 10.92 -3.66 -8.02
C SER A 74 10.98 -4.76 -6.97
N PRO A 75 9.87 -5.08 -6.28
CA PRO A 75 9.83 -6.24 -5.42
C PRO A 75 10.18 -7.45 -6.27
N ALA A 76 11.32 -8.09 -5.98
CA ALA A 76 11.74 -9.29 -6.69
C ALA A 76 10.54 -10.25 -6.76
N PRO A 77 10.20 -10.78 -7.96
CA PRO A 77 9.03 -11.60 -8.13
C PRO A 77 9.14 -12.75 -7.13
N VAL A 78 8.06 -13.01 -6.40
CA VAL A 78 7.93 -14.22 -5.61
C VAL A 78 8.06 -15.35 -6.62
N ALA A 79 9.23 -15.99 -6.67
CA ALA A 79 9.43 -17.17 -7.49
C ALA A 79 8.28 -18.12 -7.15
N MET A 80 7.40 -18.34 -8.13
CA MET A 80 6.43 -19.42 -8.08
C MET A 80 7.26 -20.67 -7.84
N ALA A 81 7.27 -21.17 -6.60
CA ALA A 81 7.89 -22.44 -6.29
C ALA A 81 7.19 -23.46 -7.19
N GLN A 82 7.85 -23.83 -8.28
CA GLN A 82 7.46 -24.95 -9.10
C GLN A 82 7.59 -26.16 -8.18
N GLY A 83 6.47 -26.52 -7.57
CA GLY A 83 6.34 -27.70 -6.74
C GLY A 83 6.82 -28.88 -7.54
N ALA A 84 7.88 -29.51 -7.05
CA ALA A 84 8.38 -30.76 -7.56
C ALA A 84 7.31 -31.85 -7.43
N ARG A 85 7.22 -32.64 -8.50
CA ARG A 85 6.52 -33.94 -8.68
C ARG A 85 5.10 -33.87 -9.25
#